data_AF-A0A835ER41-F1
#
_entry.id   AF-A0A835ER41-F1
#
_cell.length_a   1.000
_cell.length_b   1.000
_cell.length_c   1.000
_cell.angle_alpha   90.00
_cell.angle_beta   90.00
_cell.angle_gamma   90.00
#
_symmetry.space_group_name_H-M   'P 1'
#
loop_
_entity.id
_entity.type
_entity.pdbx_description
1 polymer ?
#
loop_
_entity_poly.entity_id
_entity_poly.type
_entity_poly.pdbx_seq_one_letter_code
_entity_poly.pdbx_strand_id
1 'polypeptide(L)'
;MGMFQGMKKHDAVKTDAYKAYSSNNDRNEQLPVSLHAADKNRGERVIVVSHEEVIQEICRHADPTSSARRKIPNTSITVLHISGPDGHWILEKVGDIGHLNED
;
A
#
# COMPACT_ATOMS: atom_id res chain seq x y z
N MET A 1 3.54 -14.37 -16.05
CA MET A 1 3.34 -12.90 -16.05
C MET A 1 1.87 -12.61 -15.83
N GLY A 2 1.56 -11.63 -14.98
CA GLY A 2 0.17 -11.22 -14.75
C GLY A 2 -0.41 -10.50 -15.98
N MET A 3 -1.74 -10.47 -16.10
CA MET A 3 -2.45 -9.95 -17.27
C MET A 3 -2.08 -8.50 -17.64
N PHE A 4 -1.77 -7.66 -16.64
CA PHE A 4 -1.42 -6.24 -16.85
C PHE A 4 0.09 -5.98 -16.85
N GLN A 5 0.91 -7.00 -16.63
CA GLN A 5 2.35 -6.82 -16.53
C GLN A 5 2.95 -6.45 -17.89
N GLY A 6 3.63 -5.30 -17.96
CA GLY A 6 4.16 -4.75 -19.21
C GLY A 6 3.16 -3.87 -19.99
N MET A 7 1.92 -3.75 -19.51
CA MET A 7 0.92 -2.86 -20.09
C MET A 7 1.02 -1.46 -19.49
N LYS A 8 0.81 -0.42 -20.31
CA LYS A 8 0.69 0.95 -19.80
C LYS A 8 -0.66 1.11 -19.10
N LYS A 9 -0.68 1.88 -18.00
CA LYS A 9 -1.90 2.13 -17.22
C LYS A 9 -3.07 2.62 -18.09
N HIS A 10 -2.81 3.50 -19.06
CA HIS A 10 -3.85 4.02 -19.96
C HIS A 10 -4.47 2.99 -20.90
N ASP A 11 -3.79 1.86 -21.14
CA ASP A 11 -4.34 0.73 -21.90
C ASP A 11 -5.05 -0.24 -20.98
N ALA A 12 -4.48 -0.50 -19.79
CA ALA A 12 -5.06 -1.39 -18.79
C ALA A 12 -6.47 -0.93 -18.38
N VAL A 13 -6.67 0.38 -18.13
CA VAL A 13 -7.95 0.95 -17.68
C VAL A 13 -9.12 0.73 -18.65
N LYS A 14 -8.83 0.47 -19.94
CA LYS A 14 -9.85 0.22 -20.96
C LYS A 14 -10.41 -1.20 -20.88
N THR A 15 -9.64 -2.13 -20.31
CA THR A 15 -10.00 -3.55 -20.21
C THR A 15 -11.10 -3.79 -19.17
N ASP A 16 -12.01 -4.71 -19.45
CA ASP A 16 -13.07 -5.06 -18.49
C ASP A 16 -12.50 -5.75 -17.24
N ALA A 17 -11.38 -6.47 -17.39
CA ALA A 17 -10.64 -7.03 -16.27
C ALA A 17 -10.16 -5.94 -15.30
N TYR A 18 -9.64 -4.81 -15.79
CA TYR A 18 -9.21 -3.71 -14.91
C TYR A 18 -10.40 -3.00 -14.27
N LYS A 19 -11.51 -2.82 -15.01
CA LYS A 19 -12.73 -2.25 -14.44
C LYS A 19 -13.27 -3.10 -13.29
N ALA A 20 -13.38 -4.42 -13.50
CA ALA A 20 -13.78 -5.38 -12.48
C ALA A 20 -12.82 -5.38 -11.27
N TYR A 21 -11.51 -5.35 -11.53
CA TYR A 21 -10.51 -5.20 -10.47
C TYR A 21 -10.66 -3.88 -9.70
N SER A 22 -10.91 -2.77 -10.38
CA SER A 22 -11.05 -1.44 -9.78
C SER A 22 -12.35 -1.25 -8.99
N SER A 23 -13.43 -1.93 -9.39
CA SER A 23 -14.71 -1.91 -8.70
C SER A 23 -14.79 -2.88 -7.52
N ASN A 24 -13.88 -3.86 -7.45
CA ASN A 24 -13.86 -4.81 -6.34
C ASN A 24 -13.24 -4.17 -5.09
N ASN A 25 -14.05 -4.09 -4.02
CA ASN A 25 -13.65 -3.56 -2.72
C ASN A 25 -13.08 -4.65 -1.79
N ASP A 26 -13.26 -5.94 -2.12
CA ASP A 26 -12.77 -7.09 -1.33
C ASP A 26 -11.33 -7.46 -1.71
N ARG A 27 -10.39 -6.52 -1.56
CA ARG A 27 -8.95 -6.71 -1.89
C ARG A 27 -8.12 -7.28 -0.74
N ASN A 28 -8.77 -7.73 0.33
CA ASN A 28 -8.14 -8.14 1.59
C ASN A 28 -7.16 -9.33 1.47
N GLU A 29 -7.13 -10.06 0.37
CA GLU A 29 -6.34 -11.29 0.24
C GLU A 29 -4.82 -11.08 -0.01
N GLN A 30 -4.35 -9.87 -0.30
CA GLN A 30 -2.95 -9.62 -0.73
C GLN A 30 -2.01 -9.00 0.32
N LEU A 31 -2.45 -8.89 1.57
CA LEU A 31 -1.65 -8.35 2.67
C LEU A 31 -0.87 -9.36 3.57
N PRO A 32 -0.79 -10.67 3.27
CA PRO A 32 -0.30 -11.62 4.27
C PRO A 32 1.18 -11.42 4.63
N VAL A 33 2.00 -10.89 3.71
CA VAL A 33 3.44 -10.72 3.95
C VAL A 33 3.72 -9.57 4.92
N SER A 34 3.04 -8.43 4.76
CA SER A 34 3.21 -7.26 5.64
C SER A 34 2.61 -7.51 7.03
N LEU A 35 1.47 -8.22 7.11
CA LEU A 35 0.85 -8.59 8.37
C LEU A 35 1.75 -9.52 9.19
N HIS A 36 2.33 -10.54 8.53
CA HIS A 36 3.24 -11.48 9.17
C HIS A 36 4.54 -10.84 9.65
N ALA A 37 5.03 -9.84 8.91
CA ALA A 37 6.20 -9.07 9.33
C ALA A 37 5.90 -8.20 10.56
N ALA A 38 4.70 -7.62 10.66
CA ALA A 38 4.29 -6.86 11.85
C ALA A 38 4.19 -7.75 13.10
N ASP A 39 3.54 -8.91 12.98
CA ASP A 39 3.35 -9.82 14.12
C ASP A 39 4.64 -10.47 14.62
N LYS A 40 5.60 -10.75 13.74
CA LYS A 40 6.89 -11.33 14.13
C LYS A 40 7.82 -10.35 14.84
N ASN A 41 7.68 -9.06 14.60
CA ASN A 41 8.60 -8.03 15.07
C ASN A 41 7.91 -7.06 16.06
N ARG A 42 7.01 -7.58 16.91
CA ARG A 42 6.27 -6.78 17.90
C ARG A 42 7.24 -6.10 18.87
N GLY A 43 7.08 -4.79 19.04
CA GLY A 43 7.95 -3.98 19.89
C GLY A 43 9.19 -3.43 19.18
N GLU A 44 9.40 -3.77 17.91
CA GLU A 44 10.51 -3.27 17.10
C GLU A 44 10.05 -2.24 16.06
N ARG A 45 11.02 -1.53 15.48
CA ARG A 45 10.81 -0.66 14.31
C ARG A 45 11.32 -1.39 13.08
N VAL A 46 10.42 -1.66 12.13
CA VAL A 46 10.73 -2.39 10.89
C VAL A 46 10.66 -1.43 9.71
N ILE A 47 11.65 -1.53 8.81
CA ILE A 47 11.63 -0.85 7.52
C ILE A 47 11.27 -1.89 6.45
N VAL A 48 10.23 -1.58 5.67
CA VAL A 48 9.79 -2.41 4.55
C VAL A 48 9.98 -1.63 3.26
N VAL A 49 10.74 -2.19 2.32
CA VAL A 49 10.89 -1.64 0.96
C VAL A 49 10.00 -2.46 0.03
N SER A 50 9.09 -1.79 -0.66
CA SER A 50 8.11 -2.45 -1.54
C SER A 50 7.72 -1.55 -2.71
N HIS A 51 6.82 -2.06 -3.56
CA HIS A 51 6.26 -1.34 -4.71
C HIS A 51 4.98 -0.58 -4.34
N GLU A 52 4.65 0.44 -5.15
CA GLU A 52 3.52 1.35 -4.92
C GLU A 52 2.19 0.62 -4.61
N GLU A 53 1.76 -0.32 -5.45
CA GLU A 53 0.46 -1.01 -5.27
C GLU A 53 0.40 -1.80 -3.95
N VAL A 54 1.53 -2.37 -3.50
CA VAL A 54 1.59 -3.09 -2.22
C VAL A 54 1.47 -2.09 -1.06
N ILE A 55 2.18 -0.97 -1.12
CA ILE A 55 2.12 0.07 -0.08
C ILE A 55 0.71 0.68 -0.02
N GLN A 56 0.05 0.90 -1.16
CA GLN A 56 -1.33 1.39 -1.22
C GLN A 56 -2.30 0.41 -0.54
N GLU A 57 -2.15 -0.90 -0.75
CA GLU A 57 -2.99 -1.88 -0.09
C GLU A 57 -2.78 -1.89 1.44
N ILE A 58 -1.52 -1.77 1.89
CA ILE A 58 -1.22 -1.68 3.33
C ILE A 58 -1.85 -0.41 3.94
N CYS A 59 -1.77 0.73 3.24
CA CYS A 59 -2.41 1.96 3.69
C CYS A 59 -3.95 1.82 3.77
N ARG A 60 -4.56 1.14 2.79
CA ARG A 60 -6.01 0.88 2.79
C ARG A 60 -6.43 -0.04 3.94
N HIS A 61 -5.58 -0.99 4.32
CA HIS A 61 -5.83 -1.83 5.49
C HIS A 61 -5.81 -1.02 6.79
N ALA A 62 -4.85 -0.12 6.92
CA ALA A 62 -4.72 0.74 8.09
C ALA A 62 -5.84 1.78 8.19
N ASP A 63 -6.25 2.33 7.07
CA ASP A 63 -7.39 3.24 7.00
C ASP A 63 -8.28 2.87 5.81
N PRO A 64 -9.31 2.02 6.02
CA PRO A 64 -10.25 1.61 4.98
C PRO A 64 -11.09 2.76 4.45
N THR A 65 -11.21 3.86 5.22
CA THR A 65 -11.94 5.06 4.82
C THR A 65 -11.06 6.05 4.06
N SER A 66 -9.73 5.89 4.16
CA SER A 66 -8.82 6.71 3.39
C SER A 66 -9.07 6.48 1.91
N SER A 67 -9.48 7.57 1.25
CA SER A 67 -9.52 7.67 -0.21
C SER A 67 -8.11 7.70 -0.81
N ALA A 68 -7.11 7.13 -0.13
CA ALA A 68 -5.68 7.17 -0.45
C ALA A 68 -5.35 6.30 -1.68
N ARG A 69 -6.07 6.51 -2.78
CA ARG A 69 -5.53 6.39 -4.14
C ARG A 69 -4.67 7.62 -4.46
N ARG A 70 -3.88 8.12 -3.49
CA ARG A 70 -2.85 9.11 -3.79
C ARG A 70 -1.69 8.35 -4.41
N LYS A 71 -1.19 8.88 -5.53
CA LYS A 71 0.04 8.40 -6.16
C LYS A 71 1.13 8.38 -5.08
N ILE A 72 1.78 7.24 -4.88
CA ILE A 72 2.91 7.12 -3.95
C ILE A 72 4.17 7.40 -4.75
N PRO A 73 4.88 8.52 -4.50
CA PRO A 73 6.10 8.81 -5.21
C PRO A 73 7.14 7.72 -4.96
N ASN A 74 8.01 7.50 -5.94
CA ASN A 74 9.18 6.66 -5.74
C ASN A 74 9.99 7.20 -4.56
N THR A 75 10.61 6.28 -3.82
CA THR A 75 11.45 6.56 -2.64
C THR A 75 10.75 7.34 -1.52
N SER A 76 9.43 7.52 -1.59
CA SER A 76 8.69 8.18 -0.51
C SER A 76 8.57 7.31 0.74
N ILE A 77 8.44 7.96 1.89
CA ILE A 77 8.34 7.31 3.19
C ILE A 77 6.87 7.29 3.65
N THR A 78 6.42 6.12 4.07
CA THR A 78 5.12 5.90 4.70
C THR A 78 5.35 5.34 6.09
N VAL A 79 4.70 5.93 7.09
CA VAL A 79 4.82 5.54 8.51
C VAL A 79 3.48 4.99 8.98
N LEU A 80 3.53 3.76 9.48
CA LEU A 80 2.40 3.03 10.03
C LEU A 80 2.73 2.67 11.48
N HIS A 81 1.82 2.99 12.38
CA HIS A 81 1.92 2.63 13.78
C HIS A 81 0.92 1.52 14.09
N ILE A 82 1.42 0.36 14.49
CA ILE A 82 0.59 -0.81 14.79
C ILE A 82 0.40 -0.86 16.30
N SER A 83 -0.79 -0.51 16.78
CA SER A 83 -1.08 -0.40 18.20
C SER A 83 -1.33 -1.78 18.81
N GLY A 84 -0.42 -2.22 19.68
CA GLY A 84 -0.64 -3.20 20.76
C GLY A 84 -1.47 -4.46 20.44
N PRO A 85 -2.06 -5.13 21.46
CA PRO A 85 -2.73 -6.43 21.30
C PRO A 85 -3.92 -6.42 20.32
N ASP A 86 -4.50 -5.25 20.08
CA ASP A 86 -5.68 -5.05 19.23
C ASP A 86 -5.35 -5.10 17.74
N GLY A 87 -4.07 -4.99 17.39
CA GLY A 87 -3.58 -5.14 16.01
C GLY A 87 -4.09 -4.05 15.06
N HIS A 88 -4.61 -2.94 15.57
CA HIS A 88 -5.04 -1.81 14.74
C HIS A 88 -3.84 -1.09 14.14
N TRP A 89 -3.91 -0.81 12.84
CA TRP A 89 -2.87 -0.09 12.10
C TRP A 89 -3.32 1.35 11.97
N ILE A 90 -2.47 2.28 12.40
CA ILE A 90 -2.71 3.72 12.36
C ILE A 90 -1.78 4.32 11.31
N LEU A 91 -2.35 5.00 10.33
CA LEU A 91 -1.62 5.65 9.25
C LEU A 91 -1.14 7.04 9.70
N GLU A 92 0.14 7.18 10.05
CA GLU A 92 0.68 8.45 10.55
C GLU A 92 1.20 9.35 9.43
N LYS A 93 1.86 8.77 8.43
CA LYS A 93 2.43 9.52 7.29
C LYS A 93 2.35 8.70 6.01
N VAL A 94 2.07 9.33 4.87
CA VAL A 94 1.98 8.68 3.56
C VAL A 94 2.69 9.50 2.52
N GLY A 95 3.55 8.86 1.73
CA GLY A 95 4.14 9.49 0.55
C GLY A 95 5.06 10.67 0.87
N ASP A 96 5.73 10.64 2.01
CA ASP A 96 6.63 11.71 2.42
C ASP A 96 7.90 11.74 1.56
N ILE A 97 8.11 12.89 0.93
CA ILE A 97 9.26 13.16 0.07
C ILE A 97 10.13 14.28 0.62
N GLY A 98 9.94 14.72 1.88
CA GLY A 98 10.73 15.83 2.44
C GLY A 98 12.24 15.60 2.49
N HIS A 99 12.70 14.35 2.33
CA HIS A 99 14.12 14.00 2.20
C HIS A 99 14.63 14.03 0.75
N LEU A 100 13.73 14.03 -0.23
CA LEU A 100 14.07 14.29 -1.62
C LEU A 100 14.21 15.80 -1.74
N ASN A 101 15.44 16.27 -1.90
CA ASN A 101 15.65 17.65 -2.29
C ASN A 101 14.99 17.85 -3.66
N GLU A 102 14.07 18.80 -3.75
CA GLU A 102 13.64 19.31 -5.05
C GLU A 102 14.83 20.10 -5.62
N ASP A 103 15.53 19.50 -6.57
CA ASP A 103 16.34 20.25 -7.55
C ASP A 103 15.45 20.68 -8.73
#